data_AF-A0A0R3R5L7-F1
#
_entry.id   AF-A0A0R3R5L7-F1
#
_cell.length_a   1.000
_cell.length_b   1.000
_cell.length_c   1.000
_cell.angle_alpha   90.00
_cell.angle_beta   90.00
_cell.angle_gamma   90.00
#
_symmetry.space_group_name_H-M   'P 1'
#
loop_
_entity.id
_entity.type
_entity.pdbx_description
1 polymer ?
#
loop_
_entity_poly.entity_id
_entity_poly.type
_entity_poly.pdbx_seq_one_letter_code
_entity_poly.pdbx_strand_id
1 'polypeptide(L)'
;MSNTIFSAGSENDSQCEKCKKNEEKYKTKPTICMYCQLQAAFVANKCVWCCHAERKYGLPVQCSQCLQKSAFVREPSQKVANICDD
;
A
#
# COMPACT_ATOMS: atom_id res chain seq x y z
N MET A 1 -14.49 -11.94 15.76
CA MET A 1 -14.33 -11.28 14.45
C MET A 1 -13.12 -10.36 14.56
N SER A 2 -11.96 -10.79 14.08
CA SER A 2 -10.69 -10.13 14.36
C SER A 2 -10.56 -8.86 13.52
N ASN A 3 -10.91 -7.71 14.11
CA ASN A 3 -10.66 -6.39 13.53
C ASN A 3 -9.16 -6.10 13.63
N THR A 4 -8.41 -6.38 12.57
CA THR A 4 -7.03 -5.90 12.45
C THR A 4 -7.07 -4.42 12.13
N ILE A 5 -6.94 -3.60 13.17
CA ILE A 5 -6.74 -2.16 13.09
C ILE A 5 -5.41 -1.93 12.35
N PHE A 6 -5.47 -1.36 11.14
CA PHE A 6 -4.29 -0.93 10.40
C PHE A 6 -3.87 0.43 10.97
N SER A 7 -3.22 0.41 12.14
CA SER A 7 -2.70 1.63 12.76
C SER A 7 -1.54 2.17 11.93
N ALA A 8 -1.84 3.22 11.16
CA ALA A 8 -0.84 4.13 10.64
C ALA A 8 -0.37 5.03 11.81
N GLY A 9 0.91 4.92 12.20
CA GLY A 9 1.50 5.87 13.15
C GLY A 9 2.75 5.37 13.88
N SER A 10 3.91 5.79 13.37
CA SER A 10 5.10 6.28 14.11
C SER A 10 5.71 5.46 15.27
N GLU A 11 6.83 4.76 14.99
CA GLU A 11 8.19 5.03 15.54
C GLU A 11 9.17 3.87 15.22
N ASN A 12 9.98 4.10 14.19
CA ASN A 12 11.38 3.72 13.93
C ASN A 12 12.07 2.43 14.43
N ASP A 13 11.43 1.35 14.88
CA ASP A 13 12.21 0.10 15.10
C ASP A 13 11.47 -1.23 14.85
N SER A 14 10.13 -1.23 14.92
CA SER A 14 9.37 -2.47 14.77
C SER A 14 8.91 -2.72 13.34
N GLN A 15 9.85 -3.09 12.46
CA GLN A 15 9.53 -3.59 11.12
C GLN A 15 8.66 -4.85 11.23
N CYS A 16 7.42 -4.79 10.72
CA CYS A 16 6.52 -5.94 10.77
C CYS A 16 7.03 -7.11 9.91
N GLU A 17 6.60 -8.35 10.22
CA GLU A 17 7.03 -9.54 9.49
C GLU A 17 6.76 -9.45 7.97
N LYS A 18 5.69 -8.76 7.56
CA LYS A 18 5.40 -8.52 6.14
C LYS A 18 6.46 -7.63 5.49
N CYS A 19 6.90 -6.57 6.16
CA CYS A 19 7.97 -5.73 5.66
C CYS A 19 9.31 -6.46 5.64
N LYS A 20 9.62 -7.31 6.63
CA LYS A 20 10.81 -8.20 6.62
C LYS A 20 10.82 -9.14 5.42
N LYS A 21 9.72 -9.84 5.17
CA LYS A 21 9.58 -10.73 4.00
C LYS A 21 9.68 -9.97 2.68
N ASN A 22 9.10 -8.77 2.59
CA ASN A 22 9.20 -7.94 1.40
C ASN A 22 10.62 -7.41 1.19
N GLU A 23 11.31 -6.96 2.24
CA GLU A 23 12.70 -6.52 2.15
C GLU A 23 13.61 -7.65 1.68
N GLU A 24 13.43 -8.87 2.18
CA GLU A 24 14.17 -10.05 1.70
C GLU A 24 13.84 -10.39 0.23
N LYS A 25 12.56 -10.30 -0.15
CA LYS A 25 12.09 -10.59 -1.51
C LYS A 25 12.58 -9.57 -2.53
N TYR A 26 12.44 -8.28 -2.23
CA TYR A 26 12.79 -7.18 -3.13
C TYR A 26 14.26 -6.75 -2.98
N LYS A 27 14.96 -7.21 -1.92
CA LYS A 27 16.34 -6.84 -1.57
C LYS A 27 16.57 -5.33 -1.51
N THR A 28 15.54 -4.57 -1.17
CA THR A 28 15.56 -3.10 -1.10
C THR A 28 14.99 -2.63 0.23
N LYS A 29 15.59 -1.57 0.78
CA LYS A 29 15.06 -0.92 1.98
C LYS A 29 13.73 -0.22 1.64
N PRO A 30 12.69 -0.38 2.47
CA PRO A 30 11.42 0.27 2.23
C PRO A 30 11.58 1.79 2.29
N THR A 31 11.15 2.49 1.23
CA THR A 31 11.04 3.95 1.23
C THR A 31 9.64 4.38 1.64
N ILE A 32 9.35 5.69 1.61
CA ILE A 32 8.04 6.23 1.94
C ILE A 32 7.11 6.09 0.73
N CYS A 33 5.94 5.47 0.96
CA CYS A 33 4.91 5.33 -0.06
C CYS A 33 4.26 6.68 -0.38
N MET A 34 4.20 7.07 -1.65
CA MET A 34 3.59 8.34 -2.08
C MET A 34 2.08 8.46 -1.77
N TYR A 35 1.38 7.36 -1.49
CA TYR A 35 -0.07 7.31 -1.25
C TYR A 35 -0.42 7.25 0.24
N CYS A 36 0.02 6.20 0.92
CA CYS A 36 -0.25 6.02 2.34
C CYS A 36 0.79 6.69 3.25
N GLN A 37 1.88 7.24 2.70
CA GLN A 37 2.98 7.87 3.44
C GLN A 37 3.68 6.95 4.47
N LEU A 38 3.47 5.63 4.36
CA LEU A 38 4.13 4.63 5.20
C LEU A 38 5.48 4.24 4.61
N GLN A 39 6.48 4.02 5.47
CA GLN A 39 7.79 3.49 5.11
C GLN A 39 7.71 1.99 4.75
N ALA A 40 7.07 1.71 3.62
CA ALA A 40 6.78 0.38 3.11
C ALA A 40 6.78 0.35 1.58
N ALA A 41 7.40 1.33 0.92
CA ALA A 41 7.51 1.37 -0.52
C ALA A 41 8.67 0.48 -0.99
N PHE A 42 8.30 -0.62 -1.64
CA PHE A 42 9.23 -1.61 -2.21
C PHE A 42 9.26 -1.55 -3.74
N VAL A 43 8.23 -0.97 -4.37
CA VAL A 43 8.07 -0.95 -5.83
C VAL A 43 7.64 0.44 -6.27
N ALA A 44 8.45 1.12 -7.10
CA ALA A 44 8.12 2.40 -7.72
C ALA A 44 7.57 3.48 -6.73
N ASN A 45 8.23 3.67 -5.58
CA ASN A 45 7.80 4.59 -4.51
C ASN A 45 6.39 4.33 -3.96
N LYS A 46 5.88 3.12 -4.13
CA LYS A 46 4.58 2.64 -3.65
C LYS A 46 4.75 1.37 -2.82
N CYS A 47 3.91 1.21 -1.81
CA CYS A 47 3.85 -0.06 -1.10
C CYS A 47 3.14 -1.12 -1.96
N VAL A 48 3.43 -2.39 -1.69
CA VAL A 48 2.85 -3.54 -2.41
C VAL A 48 1.31 -3.44 -2.43
N TRP A 49 0.69 -3.11 -1.29
CA TRP A 49 -0.76 -2.95 -1.19
C TRP A 49 -1.30 -1.82 -2.08
N CYS A 50 -0.68 -0.64 -2.03
CA CYS A 50 -1.07 0.51 -2.85
C CYS A 50 -0.92 0.22 -4.34
N CYS A 51 0.17 -0.44 -4.74
CA CYS A 51 0.40 -0.84 -6.13
C CYS A 51 -0.67 -1.82 -6.63
N HIS A 52 -1.03 -2.83 -5.82
CA HIS A 52 -2.10 -3.77 -6.19
C HIS A 52 -3.49 -3.14 -6.18
N ALA A 53 -3.77 -2.30 -5.20
CA ALA A 53 -5.05 -1.61 -5.09
C ALA A 53 -5.25 -0.63 -6.25
N GLU A 54 -4.19 0.10 -6.64
CA GLU A 54 -4.22 0.98 -7.80
C GLU A 54 -4.52 0.21 -9.09
N ARG A 55 -3.90 -0.95 -9.29
CA ARG A 55 -4.19 -1.79 -10.46
C ARG A 55 -5.63 -2.30 -10.47
N LYS A 56 -6.19 -2.62 -9.30
CA LYS A 56 -7.52 -3.23 -9.19
C LYS A 56 -8.67 -2.22 -9.20
N TYR A 57 -8.44 -1.04 -8.63
CA TYR A 57 -9.49 -0.06 -8.34
C TYR A 57 -9.23 1.30 -9.00
N GLY A 58 -8.05 1.51 -9.61
CA GLY A 58 -7.65 2.79 -10.17
C GLY A 58 -7.01 3.71 -9.14
N LEU A 59 -7.02 5.02 -9.42
CA LEU A 59 -6.30 6.00 -8.62
C LEU A 59 -6.79 6.05 -7.16
N PRO A 60 -5.87 6.24 -6.19
CA PRO A 60 -6.26 6.41 -4.81
C PRO A 60 -6.98 7.75 -4.62
N VAL A 61 -8.07 7.71 -3.87
CA VAL A 61 -8.78 8.88 -3.38
C VAL A 61 -8.32 9.23 -1.97
N GLN A 62 -8.43 10.51 -1.62
CA GLN A 62 -8.21 10.96 -0.25
C GLN A 62 -9.41 10.55 0.61
N CYS A 63 -9.15 9.82 1.69
CA CYS A 63 -10.19 9.53 2.67
C CYS A 63 -10.55 10.81 3.44
N SER A 64 -11.83 11.17 3.52
CA SER A 64 -12.27 12.37 4.27
C SER A 64 -12.08 12.25 5.78
N GLN A 65 -12.02 11.03 6.32
CA GLN A 65 -11.86 10.77 7.75
C GLN A 65 -10.39 10.67 8.17
N CYS A 66 -9.58 9.97 7.37
CA CYS A 66 -8.17 9.72 7.69
C CYS A 66 -7.21 10.68 6.99
N LEU A 67 -7.72 11.53 6.06
CA LEU A 67 -6.96 12.44 5.18
C LEU A 67 -5.85 11.80 4.34
N GLN A 68 -5.75 10.47 4.36
CA GLN A 68 -4.74 9.71 3.64
C GLN A 68 -5.18 9.44 2.20
N LYS A 69 -4.27 9.64 1.25
CA LYS A 69 -4.46 9.35 -0.18
C LYS A 69 -4.23 7.88 -0.48
N SER A 70 -4.92 7.01 0.26
CA SER A 70 -4.79 5.56 0.15
C SER A 70 -6.15 4.85 0.18
N ALA A 71 -7.26 5.58 0.07
CA ALA A 71 -8.56 4.98 -0.12
C ALA A 71 -8.76 4.64 -1.59
N PHE A 72 -9.42 3.52 -1.89
CA PHE A 72 -9.68 3.08 -3.26
C PHE A 72 -11.18 2.84 -3.39
N VAL A 73 -11.81 3.50 -4.36
CA VAL A 73 -13.25 3.37 -4.60
C VAL A 73 -13.50 2.03 -5.27
N ARG A 74 -14.33 1.19 -4.65
CA ARG A 74 -14.73 -0.10 -5.22
C ARG A 74 -15.96 0.13 -6.11
N GLU A 75 -15.73 0.56 -7.34
CA GLU A 75 -16.80 0.53 -8.35
C GLU A 75 -17.09 -0.95 -8.70
N PRO A 76 -18.34 -1.42 -8.61
CA PRO A 76 -18.69 -2.82 -8.89
C PRO A 76 -18.49 -3.22 -10.37
N SER A 77 -18.25 -2.25 -11.25
CA SER A 77 -18.34 -2.43 -12.71
C SER A 77 -16.98 -2.45 -13.44
N GLN A 78 -15.86 -2.16 -12.77
CA GLN A 78 -14.56 -2.05 -13.45
C GLN A 78 -13.75 -3.35 -13.32
N LYS A 79 -14.06 -4.35 -14.15
CA LYS A 79 -13.08 -5.34 -14.60
C LYS A 79 -12.20 -4.65 -15.64
N VAL A 80 -11.05 -4.11 -15.27
CA VAL A 80 -10.05 -3.72 -16.27
C VAL A 80 -8.74 -4.44 -15.99
N ALA A 81 -8.40 -5.25 -16.99
CA ALA A 81 -7.16 -5.96 -17.15
C ALA A 81 -5.97 -5.01 -17.17
N ASN A 82 -4.87 -5.42 -16.54
CA ASN A 82 -3.58 -5.73 -17.18
C ASN A 82 -2.43 -5.50 -16.18
N ILE A 83 -1.63 -6.56 -16.06
CA ILE A 83 -0.16 -6.56 -16.07
C ILE A 83 0.51 -5.41 -15.29
N CYS A 84 1.03 -5.73 -14.10
CA CYS A 84 2.41 -5.31 -13.85
C CYS A 84 3.29 -6.36 -14.49
N ASP A 85 3.93 -5.95 -15.57
CA ASP A 85 5.09 -6.65 -16.11
C ASP A 85 6.26 -6.43 -15.16
N ASP A 86 7.05 -7.50 -15.03
CA ASP A 86 8.21 -7.79 -14.16
C ASP A 86 7.97 -8.05 -12.65
#